data_AF-A0A527Z1Y5-F1
#
_entry.id   AF-A0A527Z1Y5-F1
#
_cell.length_a   1.000
_cell.length_b   1.000
_cell.length_c   1.000
_cell.angle_alpha   90.00
_cell.angle_beta   90.00
_cell.angle_gamma   90.00
#
_symmetry.space_group_name_H-M   'P 1'
#
loop_
_entity.id
_entity.type
_entity.pdbx_description
1 polymer ?
#
loop_
_entity_poly.entity_id
_entity_poly.type
_entity_poly.pdbx_seq_one_letter_code
_entity_poly.pdbx_strand_id
1 'polypeptide(L)'
;LMAPFGIEAKSAKDYGLPEPDETGTTFEENAYIKAVAAAKATGLPALSDDSGLCVDVLGGAPGVYTANWAEAPDGSRDFGIAMQ
;
A
#
# COMPACT_ATOMS: atom_id res chain seq x y z
N LEU A 1 -3.14 5.27 18.86
CA LEU A 1 -2.55 6.59 18.57
C LEU A 1 -3.61 7.69 18.43
N MET A 2 -4.72 7.48 17.74
CA MET A 2 -5.73 8.54 17.51
C MET A 2 -6.81 8.65 18.61
N ALA A 3 -7.15 7.55 19.29
CA ALA A 3 -8.21 7.51 20.31
C ALA A 3 -8.08 8.56 21.44
N PRO A 4 -6.89 8.90 21.98
CA PRO A 4 -6.75 9.95 23.00
C PRO A 4 -7.19 11.35 22.54
N PHE A 5 -7.30 11.58 21.23
CA PHE A 5 -7.76 12.83 20.64
C PHE A 5 -9.24 12.79 20.24
N GLY A 6 -9.99 11.77 20.67
CA GLY A 6 -11.42 11.63 20.35
C GLY A 6 -11.70 11.18 18.91
N ILE A 7 -10.70 10.64 18.21
CA ILE A 7 -10.83 10.14 16.84
C ILE A 7 -10.90 8.62 16.85
N GLU A 8 -12.01 8.06 16.33
CA GLU A 8 -12.18 6.63 16.08
C GLU A 8 -11.68 6.30 14.67
N ALA A 9 -10.84 5.27 14.56
CA ALA A 9 -10.36 4.76 13.28
C ALA A 9 -11.10 3.46 12.93
N LYS A 10 -11.66 3.40 11.72
CA LYS A 10 -12.23 2.19 11.11
C LYS A 10 -11.45 1.84 9.85
N SER A 11 -11.26 0.54 9.60
CA SER A 11 -10.52 0.09 8.43
C SER A 11 -11.37 0.15 7.16
N ALA A 12 -10.74 0.23 5.99
CA ALA A 12 -11.43 0.12 4.70
C ALA A 12 -12.24 -1.19 4.58
N LYS A 13 -11.74 -2.28 5.19
CA LYS A 13 -12.41 -3.57 5.27
C LYS A 13 -13.72 -3.52 6.07
N ASP A 14 -13.77 -2.76 7.16
CA ASP A 14 -15.01 -2.60 7.96
C ASP A 14 -16.13 -1.91 7.17
N TYR A 15 -15.76 -1.11 6.16
CA TYR A 15 -16.68 -0.49 5.20
C TYR A 15 -16.93 -1.33 3.95
N GLY A 16 -16.32 -2.50 3.82
CA GLY A 16 -16.46 -3.38 2.65
C GLY A 16 -15.90 -2.78 1.36
N LEU A 17 -14.89 -1.91 1.46
CA LEU A 17 -14.29 -1.27 0.29
C LEU A 17 -13.31 -2.23 -0.42
N PRO A 18 -13.27 -2.21 -1.77
CA PRO A 18 -12.22 -2.92 -2.49
C PRO A 18 -10.86 -2.22 -2.31
N GLU A 19 -9.77 -2.98 -2.50
CA GLU A 19 -8.44 -2.39 -2.63
C GLU A 19 -8.35 -1.65 -3.98
N PRO A 20 -7.91 -0.39 -4.01
CA PRO A 20 -7.70 0.35 -5.25
C PRO A 20 -6.40 -0.10 -5.94
N ASP A 21 -6.34 0.04 -7.26
CA ASP A 21 -5.11 -0.19 -8.01
C ASP A 21 -4.02 0.83 -7.62
N GLU A 22 -2.89 0.33 -7.12
CA GLU A 22 -1.70 1.13 -6.80
C GLU A 22 -0.87 1.38 -8.07
N THR A 23 -1.17 2.44 -8.79
CA THR A 23 -0.50 2.79 -10.07
C THR A 23 0.62 3.83 -9.90
N GLY A 24 0.93 4.23 -8.66
CA GLY A 24 2.00 5.17 -8.35
C GLY A 24 3.38 4.57 -8.57
N THR A 25 4.36 5.46 -8.75
CA THR A 25 5.79 5.11 -8.86
C THR A 25 6.57 5.49 -7.61
N THR A 26 5.91 6.13 -6.65
CA THR A 26 6.44 6.54 -5.34
C THR A 26 5.48 6.13 -4.23
N PHE A 27 6.01 5.96 -3.00
CA PHE A 27 5.18 5.65 -1.83
C PHE A 27 4.12 6.73 -1.56
N GLU A 28 4.47 8.01 -1.79
CA GLU A 28 3.54 9.13 -1.62
C GLU A 28 2.34 9.02 -2.58
N GLU A 29 2.58 8.70 -3.86
CA GLU A 29 1.52 8.53 -4.85
C GLU A 29 0.56 7.39 -4.47
N ASN A 30 1.10 6.24 -4.05
CA ASN A 30 0.28 5.10 -3.62
C ASN A 30 -0.53 5.40 -2.35
N ALA A 31 0.09 6.03 -1.35
CA ALA A 31 -0.60 6.45 -0.13
C ALA A 31 -1.73 7.45 -0.45
N TYR A 32 -1.49 8.38 -1.37
CA TYR A 32 -2.50 9.33 -1.84
C TYR A 32 -3.66 8.61 -2.57
N ILE A 33 -3.37 7.69 -3.49
CA ILE A 33 -4.38 6.91 -4.22
C ILE A 33 -5.31 6.18 -3.22
N LYS A 34 -4.72 5.47 -2.26
CA LYS A 34 -5.47 4.74 -1.23
C LYS A 34 -6.33 5.65 -0.36
N ALA A 35 -5.77 6.74 0.16
CA ALA A 35 -6.50 7.70 0.99
C ALA A 35 -7.66 8.34 0.23
N VAL A 36 -7.44 8.78 -1.01
CA VAL A 36 -8.47 9.43 -1.84
C VAL A 36 -9.57 8.46 -2.23
N ALA A 37 -9.24 7.20 -2.55
CA ALA A 37 -10.23 6.18 -2.85
C ALA A 37 -11.16 5.93 -1.64
N ALA A 38 -10.59 5.74 -0.45
CA ALA A 38 -11.35 5.54 0.77
C ALA A 38 -12.20 6.77 1.14
N ALA A 39 -11.64 7.99 1.01
CA ALA A 39 -12.38 9.23 1.30
C ALA A 39 -13.55 9.44 0.34
N LYS A 40 -13.37 9.19 -0.96
CA LYS A 40 -14.44 9.29 -1.96
C LYS A 40 -15.55 8.26 -1.73
N ALA A 41 -15.19 7.03 -1.35
CA ALA A 41 -16.17 5.97 -1.15
C ALA A 41 -16.98 6.14 0.14
N THR A 42 -16.36 6.65 1.22
CA THR A 42 -17.01 6.79 2.53
C THR A 42 -17.61 8.17 2.79
N GLY A 43 -17.14 9.21 2.09
CA GLY A 43 -17.44 10.60 2.40
C GLY A 43 -16.77 11.12 3.69
N LEU A 44 -15.87 10.34 4.29
CA LEU A 44 -15.16 10.67 5.52
C LEU A 44 -13.70 11.05 5.23
N PRO A 45 -13.03 11.79 6.14
CA PRO A 45 -11.58 11.90 6.10
C PRO A 45 -10.93 10.50 6.15
N ALA A 46 -9.94 10.27 5.29
CA ALA A 46 -9.20 9.03 5.24
C ALA A 46 -7.69 9.28 5.36
N LEU A 47 -7.02 8.35 6.01
CA LEU A 47 -5.56 8.30 6.12
C LEU A 47 -5.10 6.96 5.56
N SER A 48 -4.00 6.98 4.83
CA SER A 48 -3.35 5.77 4.32
C SER A 48 -1.84 5.96 4.35
N ASP A 49 -1.11 4.85 4.36
CA ASP A 49 0.33 4.75 4.20
C ASP A 49 0.68 3.87 3.00
N ASP A 50 1.91 4.03 2.52
CA ASP A 50 2.55 3.07 1.63
C ASP A 50 3.99 2.83 2.06
N SER A 51 4.45 1.58 1.96
CA SER A 51 5.75 1.20 2.50
C SER A 51 6.41 0.10 1.67
N GLY A 52 7.73 0.01 1.78
CA GLY A 52 8.52 -0.98 1.06
C GLY A 52 9.96 -1.04 1.57
N LEU A 53 10.71 -2.03 1.06
CA LEU A 53 12.13 -2.20 1.30
C LEU A 53 12.92 -1.50 0.19
N CYS A 54 13.84 -0.62 0.57
CA CYS A 54 14.78 -0.01 -0.36
C CYS A 54 16.19 -0.50 -0.04
N VAL A 55 16.88 -1.04 -1.05
CA VAL A 55 18.27 -1.50 -0.91
C VAL A 55 19.19 -0.62 -1.75
N ASP A 56 20.12 0.08 -1.08
CA ASP A 56 21.01 1.05 -1.73
C ASP A 56 21.82 0.47 -2.89
N VAL A 57 22.39 -0.74 -2.72
CA VAL A 57 23.20 -1.39 -3.77
C VAL A 57 22.37 -1.80 -4.99
N LEU A 58 21.05 -1.89 -4.84
CA LEU A 58 20.10 -2.19 -5.91
C LEU A 58 19.42 -0.92 -6.45
N GLY A 59 19.96 0.26 -6.15
CA GLY A 59 19.38 1.53 -6.58
C GLY A 59 18.00 1.81 -5.94
N GLY A 60 17.75 1.28 -4.75
CA GLY A 60 16.49 1.45 -4.02
C GLY A 60 15.44 0.37 -4.32
N ALA A 61 15.72 -0.62 -5.15
CA ALA A 61 14.83 -1.76 -5.34
C ALA A 61 14.74 -2.64 -4.06
N PRO A 62 13.61 -3.34 -3.83
CA PRO A 62 12.38 -3.37 -4.64
C PRO A 62 11.51 -2.10 -4.57
N GLY A 63 11.67 -1.26 -3.55
CA GLY A 63 10.96 0.00 -3.41
C GLY A 63 9.44 -0.18 -3.35
N VAL A 64 8.69 0.60 -4.13
CA VAL A 64 7.23 0.53 -4.22
C VAL A 64 6.70 -0.84 -4.67
N TYR A 65 7.54 -1.68 -5.30
CA TYR A 65 7.17 -3.00 -5.79
C TYR A 65 7.41 -4.11 -4.76
N THR A 66 7.73 -3.77 -3.51
CA THR A 66 8.07 -4.73 -2.45
C THR A 66 7.04 -5.84 -2.29
N ALA A 67 5.75 -5.51 -2.31
CA ALA A 67 4.68 -6.50 -2.11
C ALA A 67 4.62 -7.54 -3.23
N ASN A 68 5.01 -7.16 -4.45
CA ASN A 68 4.88 -7.97 -5.67
C ASN A 68 6.24 -8.43 -6.20
N TRP A 69 7.33 -8.13 -5.49
CA TRP A 69 8.70 -8.36 -5.96
C TRP A 69 8.96 -9.82 -6.35
N ALA A 70 8.35 -10.75 -5.61
CA ALA A 70 8.49 -12.17 -5.80
C ALA A 70 7.24 -12.83 -6.42
N GLU A 71 6.30 -12.04 -6.93
CA GLU A 71 5.05 -12.58 -7.47
C GLU A 71 5.27 -13.32 -8.80
N ALA A 72 4.86 -14.58 -8.84
CA ALA A 72 4.90 -15.44 -10.01
C ALA A 72 3.61 -15.30 -10.84
N PRO A 73 3.58 -15.73 -12.11
CA PRO A 73 2.41 -15.61 -12.98
C PRO A 73 1.15 -16.33 -12.47
N ASP A 74 1.29 -17.27 -11.53
CA ASP A 74 0.19 -17.98 -10.89
C ASP A 74 -0.29 -17.31 -9.58
N GLY A 75 0.26 -16.15 -9.24
CA GLY A 75 -0.03 -15.39 -8.02
C GLY A 75 0.69 -15.91 -6.77
N SER A 76 1.52 -16.95 -6.89
CA SER A 76 2.38 -17.40 -5.79
C SER A 76 3.58 -16.45 -5.59
N ARG A 77 4.28 -16.55 -4.46
CA ARG A 77 5.50 -15.76 -4.19
C ARG A 77 6.73 -16.67 -4.09
N ASP A 78 7.71 -16.46 -4.96
CA ASP A 78 8.99 -17.16 -4.95
C ASP A 78 10.18 -16.18 -4.89
N PHE A 79 10.72 -15.99 -3.69
CA PHE A 79 11.86 -15.10 -3.46
C PHE A 79 13.17 -15.66 -4.02
N GLY A 80 13.26 -16.94 -4.36
CA GLY A 80 14.42 -17.53 -5.02
C GLY A 80 14.57 -17.06 -6.47
N ILE A 81 13.45 -16.78 -7.15
CA ILE A 81 13.44 -16.19 -8.50
C ILE A 81 13.69 -14.68 -8.43
N ALA A 82 13.12 -14.00 -7.44
CA ALA A 82 13.21 -12.54 -7.28
C ALA A 82 14.61 -12.00 -6.96
N MET A 83 15.58 -12.88 -6.70
CA MET A 83 16.94 -12.56 -6.29
C MET A 83 17.99 -12.96 -7.35
N GLN A 84 17.56 -13.43 -8.53
CA GLN A 84 18.42 -13.71 -9.70
C GLN A 84 18.56 -12.48 -10.59
#